data_AF-A0A1M6ETQ7-F1
#
_entry.id   AF-A0A1M6ETQ7-F1
#
_cell.length_a   1.000
_cell.length_b   1.000
_cell.length_c   1.000
_cell.angle_alpha   90.00
_cell.angle_beta   90.00
_cell.angle_gamma   90.00
#
_symmetry.space_group_name_H-M   'P 1'
#
loop_
_entity.id
_entity.type
_entity.pdbx_description
1 polymer ?
#
loop_
_entity_poly.entity_id
_entity_poly.type
_entity_poly.pdbx_seq_one_letter_code
_entity_poly.pdbx_strand_id
1 'polypeptide(L)'
;MDTSHHPAKPRIERVEIDGQAGWLKRPETLSRRMRLQKGDSTAAFQKEKEAYRRFSTLGLPVPSLLAEGEDFFVTAESGTILVSILRDFGAESTQFQTAVGCAAEALAQFHVMGFSHGRPALKDICWDQTKITFIDLERVDPSRDNKKGYALDVLVFFFSLIAETGGTGPVVQAAKQRYQNKDTLGIWQEAQRQTGKLRVLAFVLAPLIWLLRGKREFGAIGPFLKFFSKQQTPS
;
A
#
# COMPACT_ATOMS: atom_id res chain seq x y z
N MET A 1 11.32 -8.09 46.99
CA MET A 1 12.13 -8.36 45.79
C MET A 1 11.43 -7.70 44.63
N ASP A 2 12.10 -6.71 44.07
CA ASP A 2 11.58 -5.68 43.18
C ASP A 2 11.20 -6.27 41.82
N THR A 3 9.89 -6.40 41.55
CA THR A 3 9.38 -6.70 40.22
C THR A 3 9.48 -5.43 39.39
N SER A 4 10.66 -5.19 38.83
CA SER A 4 10.90 -4.16 37.83
C SER A 4 10.05 -4.46 36.60
N HIS A 5 8.82 -3.95 36.59
CA HIS A 5 7.93 -3.95 35.44
C HIS A 5 8.50 -2.94 34.44
N HIS A 6 9.48 -3.37 33.63
CA HIS A 6 9.92 -2.58 32.49
C HIS A 6 8.71 -2.38 31.58
N PRO A 7 8.30 -1.13 31.29
CA PRO A 7 7.22 -0.89 30.35
C PRO A 7 7.60 -1.53 29.02
N ALA A 8 6.66 -2.26 28.40
CA ALA A 8 6.87 -2.85 27.10
C ALA A 8 7.27 -1.75 26.10
N LYS A 9 8.46 -1.88 25.50
CA LYS A 9 8.99 -0.90 24.55
C LYS A 9 8.03 -0.76 23.36
N PRO A 10 7.82 0.45 22.82
CA PRO A 10 6.95 0.65 21.67
C PRO A 10 7.45 -0.12 20.45
N ARG A 11 6.53 -0.73 19.69
CA ARG A 11 6.86 -1.50 18.47
C ARG A 11 7.49 -0.63 17.38
N ILE A 12 7.01 0.60 17.26
CA ILE A 12 7.48 1.60 16.29
C ILE A 12 7.87 2.85 17.06
N GLU A 13 9.06 3.37 16.81
CA GLU A 13 9.63 4.50 17.51
C GLU A 13 10.46 5.35 16.54
N ARG A 14 10.35 6.68 16.62
CA ARG A 14 11.24 7.58 15.87
C ARG A 14 12.58 7.65 16.59
N VAL A 15 13.67 7.44 15.86
CA VAL A 15 15.04 7.46 16.37
C VAL A 15 15.94 8.29 15.46
N GLU A 16 17.14 8.60 15.91
CA GLU A 16 18.19 9.22 15.11
C GLU A 16 19.40 8.28 15.06
N ILE A 17 19.89 7.99 13.85
CA ILE A 17 21.06 7.15 13.58
C ILE A 17 22.02 7.99 12.75
N ASP A 18 23.22 8.25 13.26
CA ASP A 18 24.27 9.01 12.58
C ASP A 18 23.79 10.37 12.00
N GLY A 19 22.99 11.10 12.78
CA GLY A 19 22.42 12.39 12.37
C GLY A 19 21.22 12.30 11.41
N GLN A 20 20.75 11.09 11.10
CA GLN A 20 19.59 10.85 10.24
C GLN A 20 18.39 10.36 11.03
N ALA A 21 17.26 11.04 10.87
CA ALA A 21 16.00 10.59 11.44
C ALA A 21 15.52 9.29 10.77
N GLY A 22 14.99 8.38 11.59
CA GLY A 22 14.49 7.08 11.13
C GLY A 22 13.37 6.53 12.01
N TRP A 23 12.81 5.42 11.53
CA TRP A 23 11.76 4.67 12.20
C TRP A 23 12.26 3.29 12.59
N LEU A 24 12.41 3.08 13.89
CA LEU A 24 12.77 1.79 14.47
C LEU A 24 11.52 0.91 14.53
N LYS A 25 11.58 -0.27 13.91
CA LYS A 25 10.57 -1.33 14.03
C LYS A 25 11.13 -2.53 14.80
N ARG A 26 10.33 -3.04 15.74
CA ARG A 26 10.57 -4.26 16.53
C ARG A 26 9.53 -5.34 16.19
N PRO A 27 9.83 -6.64 16.36
CA PRO A 27 8.86 -7.71 16.12
C PRO A 27 7.65 -7.58 17.06
N GLU A 28 6.49 -8.06 16.59
CA GLU A 28 5.30 -8.12 17.43
C GLU A 28 5.48 -9.21 18.50
N THR A 29 5.46 -8.82 19.77
CA THR A 29 5.41 -9.76 20.91
C THR A 29 4.01 -10.34 21.02
N LEU A 30 3.73 -11.41 20.27
CA LEU A 30 2.46 -12.13 20.35
C LEU A 30 2.48 -13.10 21.55
N SER A 31 1.37 -13.11 22.32
CA SER A 31 1.16 -14.14 23.34
C SER A 31 1.12 -15.53 22.71
N ARG A 32 1.49 -16.59 23.47
CA ARG A 32 1.57 -17.98 22.95
C ARG A 32 0.28 -18.44 22.25
N ARG A 33 -0.90 -18.03 22.73
CA ARG A 33 -2.20 -18.34 22.11
C ARG A 33 -2.40 -17.61 20.77
N MET A 34 -1.87 -16.40 20.60
CA MET A 34 -1.95 -15.65 19.36
C MET A 34 -0.96 -16.13 18.29
N ARG A 35 0.19 -16.70 18.67
CA ARG A 35 1.15 -17.29 17.71
C ARG A 35 0.54 -18.45 16.91
N LEU A 36 -0.33 -19.24 17.54
CA LEU A 36 -1.10 -20.30 16.88
C LEU A 36 -2.16 -19.78 15.90
N GLN A 37 -2.64 -18.53 16.06
CA GLN A 37 -3.70 -17.94 15.23
C GLN A 37 -3.17 -17.00 14.13
N LYS A 38 -2.05 -16.30 14.37
CA LYS A 38 -1.48 -15.27 13.49
C LYS A 38 -0.20 -15.70 12.75
N GLY A 39 0.34 -16.91 13.00
CA GLY A 39 1.61 -17.37 12.43
C GLY A 39 2.84 -16.90 13.22
N ASP A 40 4.03 -17.16 12.68
CA ASP A 40 5.29 -16.80 13.35
C ASP A 40 5.69 -15.34 13.08
N SER A 41 5.45 -14.47 14.06
CA SER A 41 5.74 -13.03 13.96
C SER A 41 7.22 -12.72 13.72
N THR A 42 8.12 -13.60 14.18
CA THR A 42 9.56 -13.48 13.91
C THR A 42 9.88 -13.72 12.44
N ALA A 43 9.34 -14.79 11.84
CA ALA A 43 9.54 -15.07 10.42
C ALA A 43 8.98 -13.94 9.53
N ALA A 44 7.81 -13.40 9.86
CA ALA A 44 7.23 -12.26 9.15
C ALA A 44 8.11 -11.00 9.26
N PHE A 45 8.66 -10.74 10.44
CA PHE A 45 9.58 -9.62 10.69
C PHE A 45 10.88 -9.76 9.89
N GLN A 46 11.50 -10.95 9.88
CA GLN A 46 12.72 -11.19 9.09
C GLN A 46 12.43 -11.03 7.59
N LYS A 47 11.30 -11.54 7.11
CA LYS A 47 10.88 -11.38 5.71
C LYS A 47 10.70 -9.90 5.32
N GLU A 48 10.09 -9.08 6.18
CA GLU A 48 9.96 -7.63 5.93
C GLU A 48 11.34 -6.95 5.88
N LYS A 49 12.24 -7.27 6.82
CA LYS A 49 13.61 -6.74 6.85
C LYS A 49 14.39 -7.11 5.57
N GLU A 50 14.30 -8.37 5.14
CA GLU A 50 14.90 -8.85 3.90
C GLU A 50 14.32 -8.14 2.67
N ALA A 51 13.01 -7.86 2.65
CA ALA A 51 12.37 -7.09 1.59
C ALA A 51 12.96 -5.68 1.49
N TYR A 52 13.10 -4.94 2.60
CA TYR A 52 13.76 -3.62 2.58
C TYR A 52 15.20 -3.71 2.08
N ARG A 53 15.99 -4.68 2.56
CA ARG A 53 17.38 -4.87 2.13
C ARG A 53 17.47 -5.11 0.62
N ARG A 54 16.65 -6.04 0.11
CA ARG A 54 16.61 -6.37 -1.32
C ARG A 54 16.15 -5.18 -2.16
N PHE A 55 15.04 -4.55 -1.78
CA PHE A 55 14.41 -3.50 -2.58
C PHE A 55 15.23 -2.22 -2.59
N SER A 56 15.83 -1.83 -1.47
CA SER A 56 16.74 -0.68 -1.41
C SER A 56 17.98 -0.90 -2.29
N THR A 57 18.57 -2.10 -2.28
CA THR A 57 19.72 -2.45 -3.14
C THR A 57 19.38 -2.37 -4.63
N LEU A 58 18.12 -2.69 -4.99
CA LEU A 58 17.63 -2.62 -6.36
C LEU A 58 17.18 -1.21 -6.78
N GLY A 59 17.27 -0.22 -5.89
CA GLY A 59 16.83 1.15 -6.16
C GLY A 59 15.31 1.30 -6.27
N LEU A 60 14.54 0.36 -5.71
CA LEU A 60 13.08 0.52 -5.62
C LEU A 60 12.75 1.68 -4.66
N PRO A 61 11.59 2.33 -4.85
CA PRO A 61 11.15 3.45 -4.00
C PRO A 61 10.70 2.96 -2.62
N VAL A 62 11.63 2.48 -1.81
CA VAL A 62 11.44 2.06 -0.41
C VAL A 62 12.49 2.75 0.48
N PRO A 63 12.27 2.86 1.79
CA PRO A 63 13.26 3.40 2.70
C PRO A 63 14.54 2.57 2.71
N SER A 64 15.68 3.23 2.87
CA SER A 64 16.96 2.56 3.11
C SER A 64 17.07 2.01 4.54
N LEU A 65 17.81 0.91 4.65
CA LEU A 65 18.44 0.37 5.86
C LEU A 65 19.33 1.41 6.58
N LEU A 66 18.92 2.05 7.69
CA LEU A 66 19.85 2.85 8.51
C LEU A 66 20.60 1.98 9.53
N ALA A 67 19.90 1.06 10.18
CA ALA A 67 20.46 0.10 11.11
C ALA A 67 19.62 -1.17 11.14
N GLU A 68 20.23 -2.30 11.47
CA GLU A 68 19.51 -3.57 11.63
C GLU A 68 20.20 -4.46 12.68
N GLY A 69 19.38 -5.24 13.38
CA GLY A 69 19.80 -6.28 14.32
C GLY A 69 18.94 -7.52 14.18
N GLU A 70 19.08 -8.47 15.11
CA GLU A 70 18.29 -9.70 15.11
C GLU A 70 16.80 -9.39 15.32
N ASP A 71 16.48 -8.47 16.23
CA ASP A 71 15.14 -8.13 16.71
C ASP A 71 14.74 -6.67 16.44
N PHE A 72 15.47 -5.95 15.59
CA PHE A 72 15.08 -4.61 15.17
C PHE A 72 15.59 -4.27 13.78
N PHE A 73 14.96 -3.29 13.15
CA PHE A 73 15.57 -2.54 12.06
C PHE A 73 15.09 -1.09 12.09
N VAL A 74 15.89 -0.20 11.51
CA VAL A 74 15.61 1.23 11.41
C VAL A 74 15.60 1.61 9.94
N THR A 75 14.47 2.12 9.47
CA THR A 75 14.32 2.66 8.11
C THR A 75 14.49 4.18 8.11
N ALA A 76 15.08 4.74 7.05
CA ALA A 76 15.17 6.20 6.88
C ALA A 76 13.79 6.88 6.85
N GLU A 77 13.73 8.12 7.33
CA GLU A 77 12.52 8.95 7.20
C GLU A 77 12.11 9.10 5.73
N SER A 78 10.80 9.01 5.47
CA SER A 78 10.26 8.84 4.11
C SER A 78 9.31 9.96 3.67
N GLY A 79 9.22 11.05 4.45
CA GLY A 79 8.28 12.14 4.22
C GLY A 79 6.88 11.88 4.77
N THR A 80 5.90 12.62 4.28
CA THR A 80 4.52 12.62 4.82
C THR A 80 3.67 11.57 4.11
N ILE A 81 2.91 10.77 4.88
CA ILE A 81 1.97 9.79 4.31
C ILE A 81 0.85 10.47 3.51
N LEU A 82 0.44 9.90 2.38
CA LEU A 82 -0.54 10.54 1.48
C LEU A 82 -1.89 10.81 2.15
N VAL A 83 -2.32 9.95 3.09
CA VAL A 83 -3.57 10.18 3.85
C VAL A 83 -3.47 11.43 4.74
N SER A 84 -2.30 11.72 5.32
CA SER A 84 -2.11 12.97 6.05
C SER A 84 -2.15 14.17 5.12
N ILE A 85 -1.50 14.09 3.96
CA ILE A 85 -1.55 15.17 2.95
C ILE A 85 -2.99 15.43 2.51
N LEU A 86 -3.78 14.38 2.28
CA LEU A 86 -5.20 14.52 1.96
C LEU A 86 -5.98 15.22 3.07
N ARG A 87 -5.77 14.81 4.31
CA ARG A 87 -6.47 15.38 5.47
C ARG A 87 -6.12 16.85 5.68
N ASP A 88 -4.85 17.22 5.50
CA ASP A 88 -4.35 18.54 5.82
C ASP A 88 -4.63 19.55 4.69
N PHE A 89 -4.61 19.11 3.43
CA PHE A 89 -4.73 20.00 2.26
C PHE A 89 -5.98 19.77 1.41
N GLY A 90 -6.64 18.61 1.52
CA GLY A 90 -7.80 18.23 0.72
C GLY A 90 -7.47 17.68 -0.67
N ALA A 91 -8.45 17.00 -1.28
CA ALA A 91 -8.29 16.28 -2.55
C ALA A 91 -8.04 17.21 -3.76
N GLU A 92 -8.53 18.45 -3.68
CA GLU A 92 -8.39 19.46 -4.73
C GLU A 92 -7.06 20.23 -4.65
N SER A 93 -6.24 19.99 -3.62
CA SER A 93 -4.95 20.65 -3.50
C SER A 93 -3.95 20.15 -4.54
N THR A 94 -3.20 21.08 -5.13
CA THR A 94 -2.09 20.76 -6.05
C THR A 94 -1.08 19.81 -5.39
N GLN A 95 -0.86 19.97 -4.08
CA GLN A 95 0.06 19.13 -3.31
C GLN A 95 -0.39 17.66 -3.29
N PHE A 96 -1.64 17.39 -2.92
CA PHE A 96 -2.16 16.02 -2.92
C PHE A 96 -2.25 15.44 -4.33
N GLN A 97 -2.72 16.22 -5.31
CA GLN A 97 -2.83 15.75 -6.70
C GLN A 97 -1.46 15.37 -7.28
N THR A 98 -0.43 16.17 -7.01
CA THR A 98 0.95 15.87 -7.42
C THR A 98 1.44 14.60 -6.76
N ALA A 99 1.27 14.47 -5.45
CA ALA A 99 1.72 13.31 -4.67
C ALA A 99 1.08 12.00 -5.17
N VAL A 100 -0.24 11.98 -5.36
CA VAL A 100 -0.97 10.82 -5.87
C VAL A 100 -0.53 10.47 -7.30
N GLY A 101 -0.34 11.50 -8.13
CA GLY A 101 0.15 11.29 -9.49
C GLY A 101 1.54 10.66 -9.54
N CYS A 102 2.47 11.15 -8.70
CA CYS A 102 3.79 10.55 -8.55
C CYS A 102 3.69 9.12 -7.99
N ALA A 103 2.77 8.86 -7.06
CA ALA A 103 2.56 7.51 -6.50
C ALA A 103 2.09 6.51 -7.55
N ALA A 104 1.19 6.94 -8.44
CA ALA A 104 0.73 6.13 -9.56
C ALA A 104 1.88 5.78 -10.54
N GLU A 105 2.75 6.74 -10.85
CA GLU A 105 3.93 6.49 -11.70
C GLU A 105 4.94 5.57 -11.01
N ALA A 106 5.24 5.83 -9.73
CA ALA A 106 6.16 5.01 -8.94
C ALA A 106 5.66 3.57 -8.81
N LEU A 107 4.35 3.36 -8.64
CA LEU A 107 3.75 2.04 -8.58
C LEU A 107 3.87 1.30 -9.92
N ALA A 108 3.64 1.99 -11.05
CA ALA A 108 3.83 1.39 -12.37
C ALA A 108 5.30 0.98 -12.59
N GLN A 109 6.26 1.83 -12.19
CA GLN A 109 7.69 1.51 -12.25
C GLN A 109 8.05 0.30 -11.37
N PHE A 110 7.47 0.22 -10.17
CA PHE A 110 7.64 -0.93 -9.26
C PHE A 110 7.29 -2.26 -9.95
N HIS A 111 6.18 -2.28 -10.69
CA HIS A 111 5.76 -3.45 -11.46
C HIS A 111 6.62 -3.72 -12.71
N VAL A 112 7.07 -2.67 -13.40
CA VAL A 112 8.00 -2.79 -14.54
C VAL A 112 9.32 -3.43 -14.11
N MET A 113 9.78 -3.14 -12.90
CA MET A 113 10.95 -3.78 -12.30
C MET A 113 10.70 -5.23 -11.85
N GLY A 114 9.48 -5.75 -12.03
CA GLY A 114 9.13 -7.14 -11.76
C GLY A 114 8.70 -7.42 -10.33
N PHE A 115 8.36 -6.40 -9.54
CA PHE A 115 8.02 -6.57 -8.13
C PHE A 115 6.58 -6.20 -7.81
N SER A 116 6.02 -6.87 -6.82
CA SER A 116 4.74 -6.51 -6.20
C SER A 116 4.97 -5.99 -4.78
N HIS A 117 4.20 -5.00 -4.38
CA HIS A 117 4.13 -4.51 -3.00
C HIS A 117 3.19 -5.38 -2.16
N GLY A 118 2.10 -5.86 -2.75
CA GLY A 118 1.05 -6.64 -2.11
C GLY A 118 -0.08 -5.83 -1.47
N ARG A 119 0.18 -4.57 -1.06
CA ARG A 119 -0.81 -3.65 -0.47
C ARG A 119 -0.34 -2.17 -0.49
N PRO A 120 -0.29 -1.53 -1.66
CA PRO A 120 0.06 -0.12 -1.78
C PRO A 120 -1.14 0.78 -1.49
N ALA A 121 -1.67 0.77 -0.26
CA ALA A 121 -2.75 1.70 0.14
C ALA A 121 -2.20 3.10 0.38
N LEU A 122 -3.01 4.16 0.33
CA LEU A 122 -2.53 5.55 0.49
C LEU A 122 -1.80 5.79 1.83
N LYS A 123 -2.17 5.07 2.89
CA LYS A 123 -1.50 5.15 4.19
C LYS A 123 -0.10 4.53 4.21
N ASP A 124 0.21 3.69 3.21
CA ASP A 124 1.46 2.95 3.05
C ASP A 124 2.38 3.61 2.01
N ILE A 125 2.10 4.87 1.66
CA ILE A 125 2.82 5.66 0.67
C ILE A 125 3.17 7.01 1.28
N CYS A 126 4.45 7.36 1.27
CA CYS A 126 4.95 8.65 1.71
C CYS A 126 5.46 9.47 0.53
N TRP A 127 5.42 10.80 0.69
CA TRP A 127 5.99 11.76 -0.25
C TRP A 127 6.76 12.84 0.51
N ASP A 128 7.99 13.09 0.08
CA ASP A 128 8.88 14.11 0.63
C ASP A 128 8.96 15.37 -0.26
N GLN A 129 7.96 15.56 -1.14
CA GLN A 129 7.91 16.56 -2.21
C GLN A 129 8.77 16.25 -3.45
N THR A 130 9.74 15.34 -3.33
CA THR A 130 10.66 14.98 -4.43
C THR A 130 10.42 13.58 -4.97
N LYS A 131 10.18 12.60 -4.09
CA LYS A 131 10.02 11.20 -4.45
C LYS A 131 8.95 10.51 -3.62
N ILE A 132 8.42 9.44 -4.19
CA ILE A 132 7.52 8.52 -3.51
C ILE A 132 8.33 7.44 -2.82
N THR A 133 7.90 7.08 -1.62
CA THR A 133 8.45 5.95 -0.86
C THR A 133 7.30 5.06 -0.40
N PHE A 134 7.33 3.79 -0.78
CA PHE A 134 6.42 2.76 -0.30
C PHE A 134 6.94 2.17 1.01
N ILE A 135 6.07 2.11 2.00
CA ILE A 135 6.36 1.55 3.32
C ILE A 135 5.44 0.35 3.58
N ASP A 136 5.66 -0.35 4.70
CA ASP A 136 4.84 -1.50 5.08
C ASP A 136 4.93 -2.67 4.09
N LEU A 137 6.14 -3.24 3.97
CA LEU A 137 6.45 -4.36 3.09
C LEU A 137 6.00 -5.73 3.64
N GLU A 138 5.15 -5.76 4.67
CA GLU A 138 4.69 -6.99 5.35
C GLU A 138 3.97 -7.96 4.39
N ARG A 139 3.40 -7.44 3.30
CA ARG A 139 2.62 -8.20 2.30
C ARG A 139 3.38 -8.53 1.03
N VAL A 140 4.66 -8.18 0.97
CA VAL A 140 5.54 -8.58 -0.14
C VAL A 140 5.65 -10.09 -0.15
N ASP A 141 5.46 -10.68 -1.32
CA ASP A 141 5.52 -12.11 -1.51
C ASP A 141 6.00 -12.41 -2.93
N PRO A 142 7.20 -13.02 -3.10
CA PRO A 142 7.74 -13.34 -4.41
C PRO A 142 6.81 -14.20 -5.28
N SER A 143 5.92 -15.00 -4.69
CA SER A 143 4.92 -15.77 -5.45
C SER A 143 3.89 -14.88 -6.18
N ARG A 144 3.83 -13.59 -5.81
CA ARG A 144 2.96 -12.56 -6.37
C ARG A 144 3.69 -11.63 -7.33
N ASP A 145 4.98 -11.84 -7.58
CA ASP A 145 5.77 -11.10 -8.57
C ASP A 145 5.41 -11.56 -10.00
N ASN A 146 4.15 -11.31 -10.37
CA ASN A 146 3.55 -11.65 -11.64
C ASN A 146 2.38 -10.71 -11.94
N LYS A 147 1.88 -10.74 -13.17
CA LYS A 147 0.80 -9.84 -13.64
C LYS A 147 -0.44 -9.82 -12.75
N LYS A 148 -0.81 -10.95 -12.13
CA LYS A 148 -1.99 -10.98 -11.24
C LYS A 148 -1.74 -10.25 -9.93
N GLY A 149 -0.53 -10.35 -9.37
CA GLY A 149 -0.13 -9.62 -8.17
C GLY A 149 -0.04 -8.13 -8.41
N TYR A 150 0.61 -7.71 -9.49
CA TYR A 150 0.69 -6.29 -9.89
C TYR A 150 -0.71 -5.68 -10.12
N ALA A 151 -1.61 -6.46 -10.73
CA ALA A 151 -2.99 -6.02 -10.88
C ALA A 151 -3.70 -5.87 -9.54
N LEU A 152 -3.46 -6.75 -8.55
CA LEU A 152 -4.03 -6.54 -7.21
C LEU A 152 -3.49 -5.26 -6.58
N ASP A 153 -2.20 -4.95 -6.74
CA ASP A 153 -1.62 -3.71 -6.24
C ASP A 153 -2.31 -2.48 -6.83
N VAL A 154 -2.58 -2.48 -8.14
CA VAL A 154 -3.41 -1.44 -8.80
C VAL A 154 -4.79 -1.34 -8.16
N LEU A 155 -5.45 -2.48 -7.97
CA LEU A 155 -6.80 -2.51 -7.38
C LEU A 155 -6.79 -1.97 -5.95
N VAL A 156 -5.81 -2.31 -5.12
CA VAL A 156 -5.68 -1.83 -3.74
C VAL A 156 -5.39 -0.32 -3.72
N PHE A 157 -4.46 0.15 -4.55
CA PHE A 157 -4.12 1.57 -4.65
C PHE A 157 -5.35 2.42 -5.03
N PHE A 158 -6.04 2.07 -6.12
CA PHE A 158 -7.20 2.83 -6.58
C PHE A 158 -8.42 2.67 -5.67
N PHE A 159 -8.62 1.50 -5.05
CA PHE A 159 -9.67 1.34 -4.05
C PHE A 159 -9.43 2.26 -2.85
N SER A 160 -8.20 2.28 -2.32
CA SER A 160 -7.81 3.18 -1.23
C SER A 160 -8.00 4.64 -1.64
N LEU A 161 -7.53 5.05 -2.82
CA LEU A 161 -7.68 6.43 -3.29
C LEU A 161 -9.16 6.85 -3.43
N ILE A 162 -10.00 6.00 -4.01
CA ILE A 162 -11.43 6.28 -4.17
C ILE A 162 -12.14 6.34 -2.81
N ALA A 163 -11.78 5.47 -1.88
CA ALA A 163 -12.35 5.47 -0.54
C ALA A 163 -12.01 6.74 0.23
N GLU A 164 -10.74 7.16 0.19
CA GLU A 164 -10.26 8.35 0.91
C GLU A 164 -10.76 9.66 0.27
N THR A 165 -10.87 9.72 -1.07
CA THR A 165 -11.37 10.91 -1.78
C THR A 165 -12.89 10.95 -1.93
N GLY A 166 -13.59 9.88 -1.54
CA GLY A 166 -15.05 9.78 -1.61
C GLY A 166 -15.62 9.61 -3.03
N GLY A 167 -14.81 9.32 -4.05
CA GLY A 167 -15.30 9.16 -5.41
C GLY A 167 -14.22 8.98 -6.47
N THR A 168 -14.61 9.14 -7.75
CA THR A 168 -13.74 8.98 -8.92
C THR A 168 -13.47 10.32 -9.61
N GLY A 169 -13.23 11.36 -8.81
CA GLY A 169 -13.03 12.74 -9.26
C GLY A 169 -11.73 12.97 -10.05
N PRO A 170 -11.40 14.24 -10.36
CA PRO A 170 -10.27 14.58 -11.23
C PRO A 170 -8.93 13.96 -10.80
N VAL A 171 -8.63 13.98 -9.49
CA VAL A 171 -7.39 13.38 -8.95
C VAL A 171 -7.27 11.88 -9.26
N VAL A 172 -8.38 11.14 -9.18
CA VAL A 172 -8.43 9.70 -9.48
C VAL A 172 -8.23 9.43 -10.96
N GLN A 173 -8.84 10.26 -11.82
CA GLN A 173 -8.69 10.13 -13.27
C GLN A 173 -7.25 10.46 -13.71
N ALA A 174 -6.67 11.52 -13.15
CA ALA A 174 -5.28 11.91 -13.40
C ALA A 174 -4.32 10.80 -12.94
N ALA A 175 -4.52 10.24 -11.75
CA ALA A 175 -3.72 9.11 -11.25
C ALA A 175 -3.78 7.90 -12.18
N LYS A 176 -4.98 7.57 -12.69
CA LYS A 176 -5.14 6.50 -13.69
C LYS A 176 -4.35 6.78 -14.96
N GLN A 177 -4.45 7.98 -15.53
CA GLN A 177 -3.69 8.33 -16.72
C GLN A 177 -2.19 8.20 -16.49
N ARG A 178 -1.69 8.71 -15.35
CA ARG A 178 -0.27 8.63 -15.00
C ARG A 178 0.22 7.18 -14.81
N TYR A 179 -0.58 6.32 -14.18
CA TYR A 179 -0.27 4.88 -14.13
C TYR A 179 -0.25 4.26 -15.53
N GLN A 180 -1.31 4.45 -16.33
CA GLN A 180 -1.46 3.84 -17.65
C GLN A 180 -0.36 4.27 -18.63
N ASN A 181 0.10 5.52 -18.55
CA ASN A 181 1.21 6.02 -19.38
C ASN A 181 2.54 5.31 -19.11
N LYS A 182 2.68 4.67 -17.96
CA LYS A 182 3.87 3.89 -17.56
C LYS A 182 3.63 2.37 -17.62
N ASP A 183 2.41 1.92 -17.89
CA ASP A 183 2.05 0.51 -17.93
C ASP A 183 2.45 -0.13 -19.27
N THR A 184 3.65 -0.68 -19.31
CA THR A 184 4.17 -1.41 -20.48
C THR A 184 3.85 -2.91 -20.45
N LEU A 185 3.29 -3.42 -19.34
CA LEU A 185 3.06 -4.85 -19.12
C LEU A 185 1.59 -5.26 -19.30
N GLY A 186 0.69 -4.30 -19.49
CA GLY A 186 -0.75 -4.49 -19.61
C GLY A 186 -1.42 -4.83 -18.28
N ILE A 187 -0.91 -4.27 -17.19
CA ILE A 187 -1.40 -4.51 -15.82
C ILE A 187 -2.78 -3.90 -15.61
N TRP A 188 -3.05 -2.74 -16.22
CA TRP A 188 -4.35 -2.09 -16.14
C TRP A 188 -5.45 -2.98 -16.73
N GLN A 189 -5.22 -3.58 -17.90
CA GLN A 189 -6.19 -4.48 -18.52
C GLN A 189 -6.42 -5.75 -17.67
N GLU A 190 -5.36 -6.25 -17.03
CA GLU A 190 -5.48 -7.37 -16.08
C GLU A 190 -6.28 -6.98 -14.83
N ALA A 191 -6.06 -5.77 -14.29
CA ALA A 191 -6.85 -5.23 -13.17
C ALA A 191 -8.33 -5.09 -13.55
N GLN A 192 -8.64 -4.59 -14.76
CA GLN A 192 -10.02 -4.55 -15.27
C GLN A 192 -10.63 -5.96 -15.39
N ARG A 193 -9.86 -6.95 -15.86
CA ARG A 193 -10.31 -8.35 -15.96
C ARG A 193 -10.64 -8.95 -14.60
N GLN A 194 -9.79 -8.72 -13.60
CA GLN A 194 -10.03 -9.20 -12.23
C GLN A 194 -11.27 -8.53 -11.62
N THR A 195 -11.41 -7.21 -11.78
CA THR A 195 -12.61 -6.50 -11.30
C THR A 195 -13.88 -6.95 -12.01
N GLY A 196 -13.81 -7.29 -13.30
CA GLY A 196 -14.92 -7.90 -14.03
C GLY A 196 -15.43 -9.18 -13.37
N LYS A 197 -14.54 -10.06 -12.91
CA LYS A 197 -14.92 -11.29 -12.18
C LYS A 197 -15.57 -10.97 -10.83
N LEU A 198 -15.03 -9.99 -10.10
CA LEU A 198 -15.60 -9.54 -8.82
C LEU A 198 -16.99 -8.93 -9.00
N ARG A 199 -17.26 -8.23 -10.10
CA ARG A 199 -18.60 -7.71 -10.43
C ARG A 199 -19.61 -8.81 -10.64
N VAL A 200 -19.24 -9.85 -11.40
CA VAL A 200 -20.12 -11.01 -11.61
C VAL A 200 -20.46 -11.67 -10.28
N LEU A 201 -19.46 -11.87 -9.42
CA LEU A 201 -19.65 -12.43 -8.09
C LEU A 201 -20.52 -11.54 -7.19
N ALA A 202 -20.26 -10.23 -7.17
CA ALA A 202 -21.04 -9.26 -6.41
C ALA A 202 -22.49 -9.16 -6.89
N PHE A 203 -22.74 -9.33 -8.19
CA PHE A 203 -24.08 -9.40 -8.75
C PHE A 203 -24.83 -10.66 -8.28
N VAL A 204 -24.17 -11.82 -8.30
CA VAL A 204 -24.73 -13.09 -7.79
C VAL A 204 -25.04 -12.99 -6.30
N LEU A 205 -24.15 -12.36 -5.51
CA LEU A 205 -24.29 -12.20 -4.07
C LEU A 205 -25.04 -10.93 -3.64
N ALA A 206 -25.58 -10.16 -4.59
CA ALA A 206 -26.23 -8.88 -4.34
C ALA A 206 -27.34 -8.93 -3.27
N PRO A 207 -28.25 -9.94 -3.22
CA PRO A 207 -29.27 -9.99 -2.19
C PRO A 207 -28.67 -10.17 -0.78
N LEU A 208 -27.57 -10.91 -0.65
CA LEU A 208 -26.88 -11.12 0.63
C LEU A 208 -26.06 -9.90 1.06
N ILE A 209 -25.40 -9.22 0.12
CA ILE A 209 -24.66 -7.97 0.37
C ILE A 209 -25.62 -6.83 0.74
N TRP A 210 -26.83 -6.83 0.18
CA TRP A 210 -27.88 -5.85 0.53
C TRP A 210 -28.27 -5.91 2.01
N LEU A 211 -28.26 -7.09 2.63
CA LEU A 211 -28.46 -7.25 4.08
C LEU A 211 -27.32 -6.66 4.93
N LEU A 212 -26.15 -6.37 4.34
CA LEU A 212 -24.95 -5.86 5.04
C LEU A 212 -24.66 -4.38 4.76
N ARG A 213 -25.55 -3.68 4.03
CA ARG A 213 -25.36 -2.32 3.45
C ARG A 213 -25.21 -1.16 4.44
N GLY A 214 -25.33 -1.38 5.75
CA GLY A 214 -25.32 -0.33 6.77
C GLY A 214 -23.96 0.30 7.10
N LYS A 215 -22.86 -0.11 6.46
CA LYS A 215 -21.50 0.35 6.81
C LYS A 215 -20.90 1.25 5.72
N ARG A 216 -20.31 2.39 6.15
CA ARG A 216 -19.60 3.36 5.27
C ARG A 216 -18.52 2.70 4.40
N GLU A 217 -17.93 1.61 4.88
CA GLU A 217 -16.87 0.83 4.21
C GLU A 217 -17.27 0.24 2.84
N PHE A 218 -18.57 0.09 2.58
CA PHE A 218 -19.07 -0.40 1.28
C PHE A 218 -19.30 0.73 0.25
N GLY A 219 -19.22 2.00 0.67
CA GLY A 219 -19.52 3.16 -0.19
C GLY A 219 -18.59 3.28 -1.40
N ALA A 220 -17.32 2.88 -1.26
CA ALA A 220 -16.33 2.95 -2.33
C ALA A 220 -16.45 1.83 -3.37
N ILE A 221 -17.11 0.71 -3.04
CA ILE A 221 -17.16 -0.48 -3.91
C ILE A 221 -17.89 -0.16 -5.23
N GLY A 222 -19.05 0.50 -5.17
CA GLY A 222 -19.81 0.85 -6.37
C GLY A 222 -19.01 1.73 -7.35
N PRO A 223 -18.50 2.90 -6.90
CA PRO A 223 -17.63 3.75 -7.71
C PRO A 223 -16.40 3.00 -8.24
N PHE A 224 -15.73 2.20 -7.41
CA PHE A 224 -14.56 1.40 -7.79
C PHE A 224 -14.87 0.38 -8.90
N LEU A 225 -15.94 -0.41 -8.76
CA LEU A 225 -16.34 -1.40 -9.77
C LEU A 225 -16.77 -0.74 -11.09
N LYS A 226 -17.33 0.48 -11.04
CA LYS A 226 -17.66 1.28 -12.23
C LYS A 226 -16.39 1.83 -12.89
N PHE A 227 -15.44 2.31 -12.10
CA PHE A 227 -14.18 2.88 -12.56
C PHE A 227 -13.30 1.90 -13.35
N PHE A 228 -13.24 0.64 -12.91
CA PHE A 228 -12.54 -0.44 -13.60
C PHE A 228 -13.38 -1.18 -14.65
N SER A 229 -14.58 -0.69 -14.97
CA SER A 229 -15.34 -1.26 -16.08
C SER A 229 -14.64 -0.96 -17.41
N LYS A 230 -14.61 -1.92 -18.34
CA LYS A 230 -14.13 -1.63 -19.70
C LYS A 230 -15.04 -0.57 -20.29
N GLN A 231 -14.50 0.56 -20.74
CA GLN A 231 -15.24 1.40 -21.68
C GLN A 231 -15.46 0.54 -22.93
N GLN A 232 -16.72 0.35 -23.32
CA GLN A 232 -17.01 -0.16 -24.66
C GLN A 232 -16.38 0.84 -25.62
N THR A 233 -15.33 0.43 -26.33
CA THR A 233 -14.90 1.14 -27.54
C THR A 233 -16.11 1.15 -28.47
N PRO A 234 -16.69 2.31 -28.81
CA PRO A 234 -17.61 2.35 -29.93
C PRO A 234 -16.82 1.86 -31.15
N SER A 235 -17.29 0.78 -31.75
CA SER A 235 -16.88 0.39 -33.11
C SER A 235 -17.47 1.38 -34.11
#